data_AF-A0A5E5BJ52-F1
#
_entry.id   AF-A0A5E5BJ52-F1
#
_cell.length_a   1.000
_cell.length_b   1.000
_cell.length_c   1.000
_cell.angle_alpha   90.00
_cell.angle_beta   90.00
_cell.angle_gamma   90.00
#
_symmetry.space_group_name_H-M   'P 1'
#
loop_
_entity.id
_entity.type
_entity.pdbx_description
1 polymer ?
#
loop_
_entity_poly.entity_id
_entity_poly.type
_entity_poly.pdbx_seq_one_letter_code
_entity_poly.pdbx_strand_id
1 'polypeptide(L)'
;MNPLSAATLSSVTTATRTLNRHLCPFRERFRADLATVRLMRGGKFRAAAIPNAVFEARSGAGHPLPTPSSARMANPAAPKPAVDFMFFREPLKANPALVEKWCVAAKAGSESEAWSAFVGDISERFFKGSRKQRVVDALILSLDILPPQNRADALACLLADGPEGVAAVEEFWKYFGLQRIPEVDRARVAALLIHYEIGT
;
A
#
# COMPACT_ATOMS: atom_id res chain seq x y z
N MET A 1 52.03 -20.65 42.39
CA MET A 1 51.65 -20.27 43.77
C MET A 1 50.57 -19.22 43.66
N ASN A 2 49.42 -19.42 44.32
CA ASN A 2 48.44 -18.34 44.55
C ASN A 2 48.79 -17.66 45.88
N PRO A 3 48.31 -16.43 46.10
CA PRO A 3 47.37 -16.29 47.22
C PRO A 3 46.09 -15.52 46.86
N LEU A 4 45.00 -15.90 47.50
CA LEU A 4 43.73 -15.17 47.55
C LEU A 4 43.85 -13.98 48.53
N SER A 5 43.13 -12.89 48.25
CA SER A 5 42.69 -11.90 49.25
C SER A 5 41.39 -11.25 48.78
N ALA A 6 40.45 -11.05 49.70
CA ALA A 6 39.12 -10.49 49.44
C ALA A 6 38.74 -9.42 50.49
N ALA A 7 38.11 -8.33 50.05
CA ALA A 7 37.24 -7.41 50.82
C ALA A 7 36.66 -6.38 49.82
N THR A 8 35.35 -6.22 49.62
CA THR A 8 34.27 -5.68 50.49
C THR A 8 34.11 -4.15 50.39
N LEU A 9 33.05 -3.75 49.67
CA LEU A 9 32.15 -2.58 49.81
C LEU A 9 32.55 -1.37 50.69
N SER A 10 32.41 -0.15 50.14
CA SER A 10 31.59 0.90 50.78
C SER A 10 31.19 2.05 49.80
N SER A 11 30.40 2.99 50.29
CA SER A 11 29.47 3.88 49.56
C SER A 11 29.90 5.35 49.38
N VAL A 12 29.52 5.96 48.23
CA VAL A 12 28.70 7.21 48.05
C VAL A 12 29.07 8.46 48.93
N THR A 13 29.20 9.72 48.47
CA THR A 13 28.12 10.64 48.03
C THR A 13 28.64 12.04 47.54
N THR A 14 27.94 12.67 46.56
CA THR A 14 27.65 14.13 46.36
C THR A 14 28.71 15.24 46.18
N ALA A 15 28.55 16.06 45.11
CA ALA A 15 28.48 17.56 45.06
C ALA A 15 29.05 18.18 43.75
N THR A 16 28.27 18.43 42.68
CA THR A 16 27.54 19.68 42.30
C THR A 16 28.33 20.97 41.95
N ARG A 17 28.42 21.29 40.64
CA ARG A 17 28.18 22.61 39.98
C ARG A 17 28.31 22.43 38.45
N THR A 18 27.38 22.62 37.51
CA THR A 18 26.26 23.56 37.20
C THR A 18 26.62 24.81 36.36
N LEU A 19 25.69 25.15 35.42
CA LEU A 19 25.64 26.28 34.44
C LEU A 19 26.39 26.01 33.10
N ASN A 20 25.84 26.20 31.89
CA ASN A 20 24.53 26.70 31.38
C ASN A 20 24.00 25.72 30.29
N ARG A 21 22.70 25.48 29.99
CA ARG A 21 21.38 26.15 30.13
C ARG A 21 20.87 27.00 28.94
N HIS A 22 20.27 26.32 27.95
CA HIS A 22 19.08 26.71 27.14
C HIS A 22 18.35 25.38 26.81
N LEU A 23 17.08 25.06 27.09
CA LEU A 23 15.78 25.71 26.83
C LEU A 23 15.48 25.82 25.32
N CYS A 24 14.40 25.31 24.71
CA CYS A 24 13.22 24.46 25.10
C CYS A 24 12.44 24.08 23.78
N PRO A 25 11.30 23.32 23.72
CA PRO A 25 10.63 22.39 24.66
C PRO A 25 10.11 21.05 24.05
N PHE A 26 9.49 20.25 24.94
CA PHE A 26 8.61 19.05 24.87
C PHE A 26 7.69 18.71 23.66
N ARG A 27 7.19 17.44 23.67
CA ARG A 27 6.15 16.74 22.84
C ARG A 27 6.64 16.14 21.50
N GLU A 28 6.23 14.94 21.07
CA GLU A 28 5.35 13.91 21.67
C GLU A 28 5.77 12.51 21.17
N ARG A 29 5.91 11.52 22.05
CA ARG A 29 6.11 10.11 21.67
C ARG A 29 4.78 9.37 21.80
N PHE A 30 4.21 8.93 20.69
CA PHE A 30 2.98 8.13 20.71
C PHE A 30 3.28 6.74 21.29
N ARG A 31 2.98 6.54 22.58
CA ARG A 31 2.86 5.21 23.20
C ARG A 31 1.38 4.90 23.33
N ALA A 32 0.89 3.96 22.52
CA ALA A 32 -0.42 3.36 22.75
C ALA A 32 -0.28 2.37 23.92
N ASP A 33 -0.80 2.74 25.08
CA ASP A 33 -0.83 1.88 26.26
C ASP A 33 -2.03 0.92 26.12
N LEU A 34 -1.76 -0.37 25.88
CA LEU A 34 -2.79 -1.40 25.68
C LEU A 34 -3.37 -1.88 27.03
N ALA A 35 -3.90 -0.94 27.80
CA ALA A 35 -4.54 -1.17 29.08
C ALA A 35 -5.99 -1.68 28.91
N THR A 36 -6.12 -3.00 28.76
CA THR A 36 -7.28 -3.85 29.12
C THR A 36 -8.63 -3.15 29.32
N VAL A 37 -9.41 -2.99 28.25
CA VAL A 37 -10.84 -2.68 28.36
C VAL A 37 -11.61 -3.96 28.72
N ARG A 38 -11.92 -4.12 30.02
CA ARG A 38 -12.87 -5.15 30.48
C ARG A 38 -14.29 -4.77 30.04
N LEU A 39 -14.80 -5.42 29.00
CA LEU A 39 -16.22 -5.35 28.66
C LEU A 39 -17.05 -6.07 29.75
N MET A 40 -17.75 -5.28 30.56
CA MET A 40 -18.72 -5.75 31.55
C MET A 40 -19.91 -6.44 30.85
N ARG A 41 -20.19 -7.69 31.21
CA ARG A 41 -21.34 -8.45 30.70
C ARG A 41 -22.62 -8.11 31.48
N GLY A 42 -23.37 -7.14 31.01
CA GLY A 42 -24.79 -6.94 31.32
C GLY A 42 -25.54 -6.55 30.05
N GLY A 43 -26.76 -6.97 29.79
CA GLY A 43 -27.67 -7.81 30.56
C GLY A 43 -29.07 -7.66 29.98
N LYS A 44 -29.68 -8.76 29.50
CA LYS A 44 -31.08 -8.85 29.05
C LYS A 44 -31.54 -7.76 28.06
N PHE A 45 -31.22 -7.91 26.78
CA PHE A 45 -32.07 -7.30 25.74
C PHE A 45 -33.41 -8.06 25.70
N ARG A 46 -34.49 -7.37 26.04
CA ARG A 46 -35.86 -7.81 25.70
C ARG A 46 -35.99 -7.82 24.18
N ALA A 47 -36.81 -8.75 23.66
CA ALA A 47 -37.18 -8.77 22.25
C ALA A 47 -37.83 -7.42 21.87
N ALA A 48 -37.18 -6.67 21.00
CA ALA A 48 -37.79 -5.53 20.33
C ALA A 48 -38.69 -6.08 19.22
N ALA A 49 -39.97 -5.71 19.24
CA ALA A 49 -40.93 -6.14 18.23
C ALA A 49 -40.53 -5.58 16.85
N ILE A 50 -40.57 -6.43 15.83
CA ILE A 50 -40.40 -6.03 14.44
C ILE A 50 -41.69 -5.30 14.01
N PRO A 51 -41.65 -4.02 13.62
CA PRO A 51 -42.79 -3.42 12.94
C PRO A 51 -42.88 -4.00 11.53
N ASN A 52 -43.94 -4.77 11.26
CA ASN A 52 -44.27 -5.20 9.90
C ASN A 52 -44.57 -3.96 9.03
N ALA A 53 -43.67 -3.63 8.11
CA ALA A 53 -43.96 -2.69 7.05
C ALA A 53 -44.93 -3.35 6.04
N VAL A 54 -46.22 -3.08 6.19
CA VAL A 54 -47.24 -3.49 5.23
C VAL A 54 -47.06 -2.65 3.96
N PHE A 55 -46.84 -3.32 2.82
CA PHE A 55 -46.84 -2.68 1.52
C PHE A 55 -48.29 -2.38 1.11
N GLU A 56 -48.72 -1.12 1.24
CA GLU A 56 -50.00 -0.70 0.68
C GLU A 56 -49.92 -0.64 -0.85
N ALA A 57 -50.63 -1.55 -1.51
CA ALA A 57 -50.74 -1.56 -2.96
C ALA A 57 -51.64 -0.42 -3.44
N ARG A 58 -51.05 0.73 -3.79
CA ARG A 58 -51.78 1.85 -4.39
C ARG A 58 -52.10 1.57 -5.86
N SER A 59 -53.26 0.94 -6.08
CA SER A 59 -53.88 0.85 -7.41
C SER A 59 -54.22 2.25 -7.95
N GLY A 60 -53.83 2.55 -9.18
CA GLY A 60 -54.08 3.86 -9.80
C GLY A 60 -53.49 4.01 -11.21
N ALA A 61 -54.36 3.84 -12.21
CA ALA A 61 -54.30 4.28 -13.62
C ALA A 61 -52.92 4.60 -14.25
N GLY A 62 -52.59 3.88 -15.33
CA GLY A 62 -51.29 3.96 -15.97
C GLY A 62 -51.06 5.17 -16.90
N HIS A 63 -49.83 5.67 -16.86
CA HIS A 63 -49.16 6.34 -17.98
C HIS A 63 -47.81 5.63 -18.19
N PRO A 64 -47.44 5.22 -19.43
CA PRO A 64 -46.12 4.68 -19.68
C PRO A 64 -45.10 5.82 -19.59
N LEU A 65 -44.33 5.84 -18.51
CA LEU A 65 -43.17 6.72 -18.42
C LEU A 65 -42.16 6.30 -19.50
N PRO A 66 -41.60 7.25 -20.29
CA PRO A 66 -40.63 6.90 -21.31
C PRO A 66 -39.42 6.24 -20.66
N THR A 67 -39.03 5.08 -21.18
CA THR A 67 -37.78 4.43 -20.80
C THR A 67 -36.64 5.44 -21.00
N PRO A 68 -35.78 5.67 -19.99
CA PRO A 68 -34.57 6.45 -20.22
C PRO A 68 -33.76 5.69 -21.26
N SER A 69 -33.68 6.27 -22.47
CA SER A 69 -32.89 5.72 -23.56
C SER A 69 -31.51 5.40 -23.03
N SER A 70 -30.99 4.22 -23.35
CA SER A 70 -29.64 3.81 -23.00
C SER A 70 -28.66 4.68 -23.78
N ALA A 71 -28.43 5.89 -23.26
CA ALA A 71 -27.41 6.79 -23.71
C ALA A 71 -26.12 5.98 -23.71
N ARG A 72 -25.50 5.86 -24.89
CA ARG A 72 -24.29 5.07 -25.10
C ARG A 72 -23.37 5.34 -23.92
N MET A 73 -22.99 4.28 -23.19
CA MET A 73 -21.81 4.32 -22.35
C MET A 73 -20.64 4.63 -23.29
N ALA A 74 -20.36 5.92 -23.47
CA ALA A 74 -19.10 6.39 -23.98
C ALA A 74 -18.08 5.84 -22.99
N ASN A 75 -17.42 4.76 -23.41
CA ASN A 75 -16.46 4.01 -22.60
C ASN A 75 -15.52 5.05 -21.97
N PRO A 76 -15.56 5.27 -20.64
CA PRO A 76 -14.88 6.41 -20.04
C PRO A 76 -13.41 6.27 -20.40
N ALA A 77 -12.88 7.29 -21.10
CA ALA A 77 -11.53 7.25 -21.63
C ALA A 77 -10.59 6.82 -20.49
N ALA A 78 -9.89 5.70 -20.70
CA ALA A 78 -9.18 4.98 -19.64
C ALA A 78 -8.46 5.97 -18.73
N PRO A 79 -8.74 5.95 -17.41
CA PRO A 79 -8.36 7.04 -16.54
C PRO A 79 -6.86 7.31 -16.70
N LYS A 80 -6.51 8.57 -16.94
CA LYS A 80 -5.11 8.92 -17.22
C LYS A 80 -4.30 8.72 -15.93
N PRO A 81 -3.11 8.11 -15.99
CA PRO A 81 -2.24 8.04 -14.82
C PRO A 81 -1.95 9.47 -14.34
N ALA A 82 -1.77 9.64 -13.03
CA ALA A 82 -1.47 10.94 -12.44
C ALA A 82 -0.26 11.57 -13.17
N VAL A 83 -0.43 12.83 -13.60
CA VAL A 83 0.60 13.57 -14.37
C VAL A 83 1.91 13.65 -13.59
N ASP A 84 1.81 13.58 -12.27
CA ASP A 84 2.87 13.67 -11.27
C ASP A 84 4.02 12.66 -11.42
N PHE A 85 3.89 11.62 -12.26
CA PHE A 85 4.92 10.59 -12.47
C PHE A 85 5.56 10.58 -13.87
N MET A 86 5.21 11.54 -14.74
CA MET A 86 5.86 11.70 -16.07
C MET A 86 7.39 11.85 -15.98
N PHE A 87 7.89 12.47 -14.91
CA PHE A 87 9.33 12.66 -14.66
C PHE A 87 10.12 11.35 -14.49
N PHE A 88 9.46 10.26 -14.08
CA PHE A 88 10.05 8.92 -14.02
C PHE A 88 9.75 8.15 -15.30
N ARG A 89 8.50 8.24 -15.77
CA ARG A 89 7.98 7.42 -16.86
C ARG A 89 8.62 7.71 -18.21
N GLU A 90 8.90 8.97 -18.55
CA GLU A 90 9.55 9.31 -19.83
C GLU A 90 11.05 8.93 -19.86
N PRO A 91 11.88 9.21 -18.82
CA PRO A 91 13.25 8.69 -18.76
C PRO A 91 13.34 7.16 -18.74
N LEU A 92 12.34 6.47 -18.18
CA LEU A 92 12.28 5.02 -18.20
C LEU A 92 12.06 4.47 -19.62
N LYS A 93 11.11 5.04 -20.39
CA LYS A 93 10.92 4.69 -21.81
C LYS A 93 12.18 4.93 -22.65
N ALA A 94 12.89 6.04 -22.38
CA ALA A 94 14.10 6.41 -23.09
C ALA A 94 15.32 5.54 -22.73
N ASN A 95 15.22 4.66 -21.74
CA ASN A 95 16.34 3.87 -21.24
C ASN A 95 16.03 2.35 -21.26
N PRO A 96 16.28 1.67 -22.39
CA PRO A 96 15.99 0.23 -22.51
C PRO A 96 16.79 -0.62 -21.52
N ALA A 97 18.01 -0.23 -21.15
CA ALA A 97 18.81 -0.94 -20.15
C ALA A 97 18.21 -0.86 -18.74
N LEU A 98 17.51 0.23 -18.39
CA LEU A 98 16.78 0.34 -17.13
C LEU A 98 15.51 -0.51 -17.12
N VAL A 99 14.81 -0.59 -18.27
CA VAL A 99 13.68 -1.51 -18.47
C VAL A 99 14.13 -2.97 -18.38
N GLU A 100 15.28 -3.32 -18.96
CA GLU A 100 15.88 -4.65 -18.87
C GLU A 100 16.28 -5.00 -17.42
N LYS A 101 16.94 -4.09 -16.70
CA LYS A 101 17.20 -4.25 -15.26
C LYS A 101 15.91 -4.55 -14.49
N TRP A 102 14.82 -3.81 -14.75
CA TRP A 102 13.52 -4.05 -14.11
C TRP A 102 12.97 -5.44 -14.46
N CYS A 103 13.04 -5.85 -15.73
CA CYS A 103 12.61 -7.18 -16.19
C CYS A 103 13.39 -8.33 -15.51
N VAL A 104 14.70 -8.16 -15.29
CA VAL A 104 15.55 -9.15 -14.59
C VAL A 104 15.21 -9.19 -13.10
N ALA A 105 15.13 -8.02 -12.45
CA ALA A 105 14.75 -7.90 -11.05
C ALA A 105 13.36 -8.49 -10.75
N ALA A 106 12.37 -8.21 -11.61
CA ALA A 106 11.01 -8.75 -11.49
C ALA A 106 10.97 -10.29 -11.61
N LYS A 107 11.82 -10.88 -12.46
CA LYS A 107 11.93 -12.34 -12.59
C LYS A 107 12.66 -13.01 -11.43
N ALA A 108 13.52 -12.27 -10.73
CA ALA A 108 14.26 -12.77 -9.57
C ALA A 108 13.42 -12.78 -8.27
N GLY A 109 12.31 -12.02 -8.21
CA GLY A 109 11.42 -11.95 -7.05
C GLY A 109 11.70 -10.76 -6.12
N SER A 110 10.73 -10.37 -5.30
CA SER A 110 10.80 -9.21 -4.38
C SER A 110 11.91 -9.34 -3.33
N GLU A 111 12.17 -10.56 -2.84
CA GLU A 111 13.20 -10.85 -1.85
C GLU A 111 14.63 -10.85 -2.45
N SER A 112 14.77 -10.69 -3.76
CA SER A 112 16.08 -10.75 -4.42
C SER A 112 16.90 -9.48 -4.25
N GLU A 113 18.23 -9.65 -4.19
CA GLU A 113 19.17 -8.52 -4.25
C GLU A 113 18.98 -7.69 -5.54
N ALA A 114 18.61 -8.34 -6.65
CA ALA A 114 18.32 -7.66 -7.92
C ALA A 114 17.12 -6.70 -7.82
N TRP A 115 16.06 -7.08 -7.09
CA TRP A 115 14.92 -6.21 -6.81
C TRP A 115 15.29 -5.07 -5.87
N SER A 116 15.95 -5.38 -4.75
CA SER A 116 16.44 -4.40 -3.79
C SER A 116 17.33 -3.34 -4.45
N ALA A 117 18.33 -3.77 -5.24
CA ALA A 117 19.23 -2.90 -5.97
C ALA A 117 18.50 -2.08 -7.05
N PHE A 118 17.56 -2.67 -7.79
CA PHE A 118 16.77 -1.93 -8.77
C PHE A 118 15.92 -0.81 -8.13
N VAL A 119 15.22 -1.12 -7.03
CA VAL A 119 14.41 -0.14 -6.30
C VAL A 119 15.28 0.95 -5.65
N GLY A 120 16.47 0.59 -5.15
CA GLY A 120 17.50 1.53 -4.69
C GLY A 120 17.98 2.48 -5.79
N ASP A 121 18.47 1.93 -6.91
CA ASP A 121 18.96 2.66 -8.09
C ASP A 121 17.96 3.73 -8.55
N ILE A 122 16.67 3.36 -8.69
CA ILE A 122 15.65 4.31 -9.15
C ILE A 122 15.29 5.33 -8.06
N SER A 123 15.25 4.92 -6.78
CA SER A 123 14.93 5.79 -5.66
C SER A 123 15.94 6.91 -5.53
N GLU A 124 17.23 6.60 -5.60
CA GLU A 124 18.30 7.61 -5.59
C GLU A 124 18.25 8.50 -6.84
N ARG A 125 18.18 7.88 -8.03
CA ARG A 125 18.30 8.57 -9.32
C ARG A 125 17.14 9.51 -9.64
N PHE A 126 15.90 9.09 -9.35
CA PHE A 126 14.69 9.83 -9.74
C PHE A 126 13.96 10.45 -8.55
N PHE A 127 13.97 9.80 -7.39
CA PHE A 127 13.14 10.20 -6.25
C PHE A 127 13.92 10.88 -5.10
N LYS A 128 15.26 10.89 -5.16
CA LYS A 128 16.17 11.66 -4.29
C LYS A 128 15.87 11.50 -2.79
N GLY A 129 15.60 10.28 -2.33
CA GLY A 129 15.27 9.99 -0.94
C GLY A 129 13.80 10.25 -0.56
N SER A 130 12.88 10.33 -1.53
CA SER A 130 11.44 10.23 -1.23
C SER A 130 11.09 8.90 -0.57
N ARG A 131 9.93 8.84 0.09
CA ARG A 131 9.39 7.62 0.72
C ARG A 131 9.23 6.48 -0.30
N LYS A 132 9.45 5.23 0.15
CA LYS A 132 9.28 4.00 -0.66
C LYS A 132 7.97 4.01 -1.45
N GLN A 133 6.84 4.36 -0.80
CA GLN A 133 5.53 4.50 -1.43
C GLN A 133 5.59 5.21 -2.79
N ARG A 134 6.18 6.41 -2.85
CA ARG A 134 6.24 7.21 -4.09
C ARG A 134 7.02 6.54 -5.23
N VAL A 135 7.98 5.68 -4.89
CA VAL A 135 8.73 4.87 -5.88
C VAL A 135 7.83 3.75 -6.40
N VAL A 136 7.13 3.05 -5.49
CA VAL A 136 6.21 1.95 -5.81
C VAL A 136 5.01 2.45 -6.63
N ASP A 137 4.40 3.59 -6.27
CA ASP A 137 3.33 4.27 -7.00
C ASP A 137 3.74 4.55 -8.46
N ALA A 138 4.98 4.99 -8.66
CA ALA A 138 5.52 5.25 -9.98
C ALA A 138 5.75 3.97 -10.80
N LEU A 139 6.13 2.87 -10.14
CA LEU A 139 6.31 1.55 -10.78
C LEU A 139 4.97 0.98 -11.23
N ILE A 140 3.92 0.95 -10.38
CA ILE A 140 2.59 0.45 -10.77
C ILE A 140 2.01 1.25 -11.94
N LEU A 141 2.15 2.58 -11.93
CA LEU A 141 1.74 3.46 -13.05
C LEU A 141 2.61 3.35 -14.30
N SER A 142 3.75 2.66 -14.23
CA SER A 142 4.71 2.46 -15.33
C SER A 142 4.81 1.01 -15.82
N LEU A 143 4.05 0.07 -15.27
CA LEU A 143 4.06 -1.35 -15.68
C LEU A 143 3.81 -1.54 -17.19
N ASP A 144 3.13 -0.61 -17.86
CA ASP A 144 2.83 -0.72 -19.29
C ASP A 144 4.05 -0.48 -20.20
N ILE A 145 5.15 0.07 -19.66
CA ILE A 145 6.45 0.17 -20.33
C ILE A 145 7.12 -1.19 -20.42
N LEU A 146 6.88 -2.08 -19.45
CA LEU A 146 7.46 -3.42 -19.48
C LEU A 146 6.93 -4.21 -20.69
N PRO A 147 7.77 -5.09 -21.29
CA PRO A 147 7.33 -6.10 -22.24
C PRO A 147 6.15 -6.90 -21.66
N PRO A 148 5.12 -7.24 -22.45
CA PRO A 148 3.89 -7.83 -21.93
C PRO A 148 4.11 -9.04 -21.01
N GLN A 149 5.03 -9.93 -21.38
CA GLN A 149 5.42 -11.14 -20.66
C GLN A 149 6.11 -10.93 -19.30
N ASN A 150 6.55 -9.70 -18.98
CA ASN A 150 7.21 -9.37 -17.71
C ASN A 150 6.26 -8.69 -16.70
N ARG A 151 5.06 -8.27 -17.14
CA ARG A 151 4.15 -7.42 -16.35
C ARG A 151 3.58 -8.12 -15.12
N ALA A 152 3.26 -9.40 -15.26
CA ALA A 152 2.73 -10.20 -14.16
C ALA A 152 3.80 -10.53 -13.10
N ASP A 153 5.05 -10.78 -13.51
CA ASP A 153 6.17 -10.98 -12.57
C ASP A 153 6.48 -9.69 -11.80
N ALA A 154 6.50 -8.54 -12.49
CA ALA A 154 6.72 -7.24 -11.85
C ALA A 154 5.57 -6.85 -10.90
N LEU A 155 4.32 -7.18 -11.24
CA LEU A 155 3.18 -6.99 -10.34
C LEU A 155 3.27 -7.90 -9.12
N ALA A 156 3.68 -9.16 -9.28
CA ALA A 156 3.91 -10.07 -8.16
C ALA A 156 5.02 -9.55 -7.22
N CYS A 157 6.12 -9.03 -7.76
CA CYS A 157 7.15 -8.37 -6.95
C CYS A 157 6.63 -7.14 -6.21
N LEU A 158 5.83 -6.28 -6.85
CA LEU A 158 5.22 -5.13 -6.18
C LEU A 158 4.35 -5.57 -5.00
N LEU A 159 3.46 -6.54 -5.19
CA LEU A 159 2.58 -7.05 -4.13
C LEU A 159 3.34 -7.72 -2.98
N ALA A 160 4.42 -8.43 -3.29
CA ALA A 160 5.25 -9.13 -2.30
C ALA A 160 6.32 -8.26 -1.63
N ASP A 161 6.55 -7.01 -2.09
CA ASP A 161 7.52 -6.06 -1.53
C ASP A 161 6.92 -5.20 -0.39
N GLY A 162 6.01 -5.79 0.39
CA GLY A 162 5.46 -5.21 1.61
C GLY A 162 4.21 -4.32 1.44
N PRO A 163 3.78 -3.64 2.52
CA PRO A 163 2.50 -2.96 2.57
C PRO A 163 2.41 -1.77 1.60
N GLU A 164 3.52 -1.08 1.31
CA GLU A 164 3.54 -0.02 0.30
C GLU A 164 3.21 -0.55 -1.10
N GLY A 165 3.64 -1.79 -1.38
CA GLY A 165 3.35 -2.56 -2.57
C GLY A 165 1.86 -2.81 -2.78
N VAL A 166 1.24 -3.42 -1.77
CA VAL A 166 -0.21 -3.69 -1.74
C VAL A 166 -1.01 -2.40 -1.88
N ALA A 167 -0.69 -1.37 -1.10
CA ALA A 167 -1.39 -0.07 -1.14
C ALA A 167 -1.28 0.62 -2.52
N ALA A 168 -0.11 0.59 -3.16
CA ALA A 168 0.07 1.15 -4.50
C ALA A 168 -0.76 0.39 -5.55
N VAL A 169 -0.83 -0.94 -5.47
CA VAL A 169 -1.67 -1.71 -6.39
C VAL A 169 -3.16 -1.43 -6.12
N GLU A 170 -3.59 -1.41 -4.85
CA GLU A 170 -4.98 -1.07 -4.49
C GLU A 170 -5.39 0.31 -5.03
N GLU A 171 -4.58 1.34 -4.83
CA GLU A 171 -4.88 2.69 -5.30
C GLU A 171 -4.87 2.80 -6.83
N PHE A 172 -3.85 2.22 -7.49
CA PHE A 172 -3.56 2.49 -8.90
C PHE A 172 -3.98 1.40 -9.90
N TRP A 173 -4.45 0.22 -9.45
CA TRP A 173 -4.85 -0.87 -10.36
C TRP A 173 -5.92 -0.44 -11.37
N LYS A 174 -6.84 0.45 -10.96
CA LYS A 174 -7.89 1.05 -11.81
C LYS A 174 -7.37 1.77 -13.07
N TYR A 175 -6.12 2.24 -13.08
CA TYR A 175 -5.48 2.88 -14.25
C TYR A 175 -4.86 1.85 -15.21
N PHE A 176 -4.55 0.65 -14.72
CA PHE A 176 -3.86 -0.39 -15.45
C PHE A 176 -4.81 -1.52 -15.89
N GLY A 177 -5.36 -2.25 -14.92
CA GLY A 177 -6.36 -3.31 -15.10
C GLY A 177 -5.86 -4.58 -15.83
N LEU A 178 -6.66 -5.65 -15.73
CA LEU A 178 -6.38 -6.94 -16.38
C LEU A 178 -6.26 -6.87 -17.91
N GLN A 179 -6.80 -5.83 -18.56
CA GLN A 179 -6.72 -5.66 -20.01
C GLN A 179 -5.28 -5.48 -20.52
N ARG A 180 -4.39 -4.91 -19.68
CA ARG A 180 -2.96 -4.69 -20.01
C ARG A 180 -2.05 -5.88 -19.69
N ILE A 181 -2.59 -6.92 -19.05
CA ILE A 181 -1.94 -8.21 -18.83
C ILE A 181 -2.20 -9.13 -20.03
N PRO A 182 -1.18 -9.86 -20.55
CA PRO A 182 -1.37 -10.90 -21.56
C PRO A 182 -2.41 -11.92 -21.13
N GLU A 183 -3.21 -12.45 -22.07
CA GLU A 183 -4.29 -13.38 -21.75
C GLU A 183 -3.83 -14.61 -20.96
N VAL A 184 -2.66 -15.17 -21.33
CA VAL A 184 -1.94 -16.24 -20.63
C VAL A 184 -1.70 -15.95 -19.13
N ASP A 185 -1.49 -14.68 -18.75
CA ASP A 185 -1.20 -14.27 -17.38
C ASP A 185 -2.43 -13.76 -16.61
N ARG A 186 -3.57 -13.53 -17.27
CA ARG A 186 -4.75 -12.92 -16.60
C ARG A 186 -5.27 -13.75 -15.43
N ALA A 187 -5.30 -15.08 -15.57
CA ALA A 187 -5.71 -15.97 -14.49
C ALA A 187 -4.74 -15.91 -13.30
N ARG A 188 -3.42 -15.88 -13.57
CA ARG A 188 -2.36 -15.72 -12.57
C ARG A 188 -2.50 -14.39 -11.82
N VAL A 189 -2.71 -13.29 -12.54
CA VAL A 189 -2.89 -11.96 -11.93
C VAL A 189 -4.21 -11.86 -11.17
N ALA A 190 -5.31 -12.43 -11.65
CA ALA A 190 -6.57 -12.44 -10.91
C ALA A 190 -6.44 -13.21 -9.58
N ALA A 191 -5.76 -14.36 -9.58
CA ALA A 191 -5.47 -15.10 -8.35
C ALA A 191 -4.57 -14.32 -7.38
N LEU A 192 -3.58 -13.58 -7.87
CA LEU A 192 -2.75 -12.68 -7.04
C LEU A 192 -3.60 -11.58 -6.41
N LEU A 193 -4.44 -10.88 -7.17
CA LEU A 193 -5.28 -9.80 -6.63
C LEU A 193 -6.25 -10.31 -5.55
N ILE A 194 -6.84 -11.49 -5.75
CA ILE A 194 -7.68 -12.16 -4.73
C ILE A 194 -6.87 -12.51 -3.48
N HIS A 195 -5.65 -13.04 -3.64
CA HIS A 195 -4.78 -13.39 -2.51
C HIS A 195 -4.41 -12.19 -1.63
N TYR A 196 -4.27 -11.00 -2.23
CA TYR A 196 -3.99 -9.74 -1.54
C TYR A 196 -5.26 -8.89 -1.26
N GLU A 197 -6.46 -9.46 -1.43
CA GLU A 197 -7.76 -8.80 -1.17
C GLU A 197 -8.00 -7.50 -1.98
N ILE A 198 -7.37 -7.36 -3.15
CA ILE A 198 -7.43 -6.13 -3.96
C ILE A 198 -8.62 -6.15 -4.93
N GLY A 199 -9.53 -5.20 -4.74
CA GLY A 199 -10.61 -4.89 -5.68
C GLY A 199 -11.83 -5.82 -5.60
N THR A 200 -12.03 -6.46 -4.44
CA THR A 200 -13.25 -7.19 -4.06
C THR A 200 -14.38 -6.26 -3.61
#